data_AF-A0AAX0WTX8-F1
#
_entry.id   AF-A0AAX0WTX8-F1
#
_cell.length_a   1.000
_cell.length_b   1.000
_cell.length_c   1.000
_cell.angle_alpha   90.00
_cell.angle_beta   90.00
_cell.angle_gamma   90.00
#
_symmetry.space_group_name_H-M   'P 1'
#
loop_
_entity.id
_entity.type
_entity.pdbx_description
1 polymer ?
#
loop_
_entity_poly.entity_id
_entity_poly.type
_entity_poly.pdbx_seq_one_letter_code
_entity_poly.pdbx_strand_id
1 'polypeptide(L)'
;MTVAQKLDKASGIFFFAGFLLSKLQYIPFPLASAIFRFISLGIYSLAYLCWLTASLLHPDHPVNYRKWYGFAQIKEQFLLSSFVGLTATVLSVAAVFVPVLFPPAAWLFLIGNAIWAIGEYHKLKNPPKDDPNYSSARQKNYVSYAATSASISLVAAIAATLIFFFPPMAIPITIFSLIICAGLGALAFEFWLNCTFGNNKPDQTPESYTEIGESLGPSISEEPSNSPEPGFFNCLFPKPTNKYSPSNTIELPDIKENHGEHSLQSKTLL
;
A
#
# COMPACT_ATOMS: atom_id res chain seq x y z
N MET A 1 -9.57 3.10 12.34
CA MET A 1 -8.25 2.65 11.84
C MET A 1 -8.02 1.21 12.26
N THR A 2 -7.75 0.32 11.30
CA THR A 2 -7.39 -1.08 11.56
C THR A 2 -5.99 -1.19 12.16
N VAL A 3 -5.63 -2.35 12.73
CA VAL A 3 -4.28 -2.59 13.26
C VAL A 3 -3.23 -2.43 12.16
N ALA A 4 -3.49 -2.95 10.95
CA ALA A 4 -2.62 -2.79 9.78
C ALA A 4 -2.33 -1.32 9.46
N GLN A 5 -3.36 -0.46 9.43
CA GLN A 5 -3.20 0.98 9.19
C GLN A 5 -2.38 1.69 10.27
N LYS A 6 -2.48 1.27 11.54
CA LYS A 6 -1.66 1.83 12.62
C LYS A 6 -0.19 1.44 12.46
N LEU A 7 0.08 0.18 12.08
CA LEU A 7 1.44 -0.29 11.82
C LEU A 7 2.07 0.38 10.60
N ASP A 8 1.30 0.60 9.54
CA ASP A 8 1.76 1.29 8.32
C ASP A 8 2.07 2.78 8.59
N LYS A 9 1.26 3.43 9.43
CA LYS A 9 1.57 4.79 9.89
C LYS A 9 2.82 4.82 10.77
N ALA A 10 2.98 3.85 11.67
CA ALA A 10 4.15 3.75 12.54
C ALA A 10 5.43 3.45 11.74
N SER A 11 5.37 2.55 10.76
CA SER A 11 6.51 2.24 9.89
C SER A 11 6.96 3.49 9.13
N GLY A 12 6.05 4.29 8.59
CA GLY A 12 6.37 5.57 7.94
C GLY A 12 7.12 6.54 8.86
N ILE A 13 6.68 6.66 10.13
CA ILE A 13 7.37 7.49 11.13
C ILE A 13 8.76 6.94 11.44
N PHE A 14 8.91 5.62 11.60
CA PHE A 14 10.20 4.99 11.84
C PHE A 14 11.14 5.13 10.66
N PHE A 15 10.67 4.97 9.41
CA PHE A 15 11.48 5.22 8.21
C PHE A 15 12.02 6.65 8.19
N PHE A 16 11.17 7.62 8.54
CA PHE A 16 11.57 9.01 8.62
C PHE A 16 12.58 9.28 9.75
N ALA A 17 12.32 8.78 10.95
CA ALA A 17 13.24 8.91 12.08
C ALA A 17 14.60 8.27 11.75
N GLY A 18 14.58 7.04 11.22
CA GLY A 18 15.76 6.32 10.76
C GLY A 18 16.57 7.13 9.73
N PHE A 19 15.89 7.79 8.80
CA PHE A 19 16.53 8.67 7.82
C PHE A 19 17.22 9.88 8.47
N LEU A 20 16.55 10.60 9.37
CA LEU A 20 17.17 11.74 10.07
C LEU A 20 18.38 11.31 10.88
N LEU A 21 18.27 10.22 11.64
CA LEU A 21 19.36 9.65 12.43
C LEU A 21 20.52 9.17 11.53
N SER A 22 20.23 8.66 10.33
CA SER A 22 21.29 8.28 9.38
C SER A 22 22.13 9.48 8.94
N LYS A 23 21.60 10.71 8.96
CA LYS A 23 22.36 11.91 8.60
C LYS A 23 23.27 12.39 9.73
N LEU A 24 22.89 12.13 10.98
CA LEU A 24 23.73 12.42 12.15
C LEU A 24 25.01 11.58 12.17
N GLN A 25 25.08 10.49 11.40
CA GLN A 25 26.31 9.71 11.25
C GLN A 25 27.45 10.50 10.57
N TYR A 26 27.19 11.62 9.91
CA TYR A 26 28.22 12.42 9.22
C TYR A 26 28.88 13.49 10.11
N ILE A 27 28.53 13.53 11.40
CA ILE A 27 29.20 14.40 12.38
C ILE A 27 30.69 14.00 12.49
N PRO A 28 31.64 14.96 12.61
CA PRO A 28 33.08 14.69 12.68
C PRO A 28 33.55 14.08 14.01
N PHE A 29 32.76 13.19 14.61
CA PHE A 29 33.08 12.42 15.81
C PHE A 29 32.88 10.93 15.51
N PRO A 30 33.96 10.14 15.31
CA PRO A 30 33.86 8.75 14.86
C PRO A 30 32.99 7.84 15.74
N LEU A 31 33.07 8.00 17.07
CA LEU A 31 32.25 7.23 18.01
C LEU A 31 30.76 7.58 17.89
N ALA A 32 30.44 8.88 17.85
CA ALA A 32 29.06 9.34 17.67
C ALA A 32 28.51 8.91 16.31
N SER A 33 29.32 9.00 15.25
CA SER A 33 29.01 8.53 13.90
C SER A 33 28.61 7.05 13.89
N ALA A 34 29.43 6.20 14.52
CA ALA A 34 29.14 4.77 14.64
C ALA A 34 27.84 4.49 15.41
N ILE A 35 27.64 5.17 16.54
CA ILE A 35 26.41 5.03 17.35
C ILE A 35 25.17 5.40 16.52
N PHE A 36 25.18 6.56 15.86
CA PHE A 36 24.04 7.00 15.03
C PHE A 36 23.77 6.08 13.85
N ARG A 37 24.81 5.51 13.25
CA ARG A 37 24.67 4.49 12.18
C ARG A 37 23.94 3.26 12.69
N PHE A 38 24.33 2.70 13.84
CA PHE A 38 23.67 1.52 14.40
C PHE A 38 22.25 1.81 14.90
N ILE A 39 22.02 2.96 15.54
CA ILE A 39 20.68 3.38 15.95
C ILE A 39 19.77 3.52 14.73
N SER A 40 20.24 4.18 13.66
CA SER A 40 19.50 4.31 12.41
C SER A 40 19.14 2.96 11.80
N LEU A 41 20.10 2.02 11.72
CA LEU A 41 19.84 0.65 11.25
C LEU A 41 18.83 -0.11 12.12
N GLY A 42 18.88 0.05 13.44
CA GLY A 42 17.91 -0.54 14.36
C GLY A 42 16.50 0.00 14.12
N ILE A 43 16.37 1.31 13.92
CA ILE A 43 15.09 1.95 13.62
C ILE A 43 14.57 1.53 12.24
N TYR A 44 15.42 1.44 11.22
CA TYR A 44 15.03 0.91 9.92
C TYR A 44 14.57 -0.55 10.00
N SER A 45 15.22 -1.38 10.82
CA SER A 45 14.78 -2.76 11.05
C SER A 45 13.38 -2.81 11.64
N LEU A 46 13.09 -1.98 12.65
CA LEU A 46 11.75 -1.85 13.23
C LEU A 46 10.72 -1.35 12.20
N ALA A 47 11.10 -0.37 11.37
CA ALA A 47 10.25 0.15 10.30
C ALA A 47 9.84 -0.96 9.31
N TYR A 48 10.81 -1.73 8.82
CA TYR A 48 10.56 -2.86 7.92
C TYR A 48 9.75 -3.98 8.58
N LEU A 49 9.99 -4.29 9.86
CA LEU A 49 9.19 -5.28 10.59
C LEU A 49 7.73 -4.84 10.75
N CYS A 50 7.50 -3.58 11.14
CA CYS A 50 6.16 -3.01 11.21
C CYS A 50 5.48 -3.03 9.84
N TRP A 51 6.19 -2.66 8.78
CA TRP A 51 5.65 -2.63 7.43
C TRP A 51 5.35 -4.02 6.85
N LEU A 52 6.22 -4.99 7.11
CA LEU A 52 6.00 -6.39 6.74
C LEU A 52 4.77 -6.95 7.44
N THR A 53 4.65 -6.70 8.75
CA THR A 53 3.49 -7.13 9.54
C THR A 53 2.21 -6.43 9.10
N ALA A 54 2.27 -5.13 8.78
CA ALA A 54 1.14 -4.39 8.21
C ALA A 54 0.69 -5.01 6.87
N SER A 55 1.65 -5.32 6.00
CA SER A 55 1.38 -5.93 4.69
C SER A 55 0.71 -7.29 4.82
N LEU A 56 1.12 -8.11 5.80
CA LEU A 56 0.47 -9.40 6.09
C LEU A 56 -0.97 -9.24 6.57
N LEU A 57 -1.24 -8.22 7.39
CA LEU A 57 -2.55 -7.94 7.99
C LEU A 57 -3.51 -7.18 7.07
N HIS A 58 -3.02 -6.59 5.97
CA HIS A 58 -3.88 -5.91 5.01
C HIS A 58 -4.78 -6.91 4.26
N PRO A 59 -6.07 -6.58 4.06
CA PRO A 59 -6.97 -7.41 3.26
C PRO A 59 -6.47 -7.47 1.82
N ASP A 60 -6.77 -8.59 1.15
CA ASP A 60 -6.36 -8.80 -0.24
C ASP A 60 -7.10 -7.81 -1.16
N HIS A 61 -6.38 -7.31 -2.17
CA HIS A 61 -6.97 -6.43 -3.16
C HIS A 61 -7.66 -7.26 -4.25
N PRO A 62 -8.81 -6.84 -4.80
CA PRO A 62 -9.50 -7.61 -5.83
C PRO A 62 -8.57 -7.83 -7.04
N VAL A 63 -8.39 -9.11 -7.39
CA VAL A 63 -7.46 -9.54 -8.44
C VAL A 63 -7.97 -9.10 -9.80
N ASN A 64 -7.09 -8.54 -10.63
CA ASN A 64 -7.40 -8.25 -12.03
C ASN A 64 -6.32 -8.87 -12.94
N TYR A 65 -6.65 -10.04 -13.49
CA TYR A 65 -5.77 -10.86 -14.32
C TYR A 65 -5.23 -10.15 -15.59
N ARG A 66 -5.86 -9.06 -16.03
CA ARG A 66 -5.44 -8.30 -17.23
C ARG A 66 -4.40 -7.22 -16.94
N LYS A 67 -4.07 -6.97 -15.67
CA LYS A 67 -3.13 -5.93 -15.26
C LYS A 67 -1.97 -6.57 -14.50
N TRP A 68 -0.84 -5.86 -14.34
CA TRP A 68 0.38 -6.42 -13.71
C TRP A 68 0.14 -6.97 -12.29
N TYR A 69 -0.84 -6.42 -11.58
CA TYR A 69 -1.30 -6.90 -10.26
C TYR A 69 -2.19 -8.15 -10.30
N GLY A 70 -2.42 -8.72 -11.49
CA GLY A 70 -2.89 -10.08 -11.68
C GLY A 70 -1.78 -11.14 -11.56
N PHE A 71 -0.51 -10.75 -11.70
CA PHE A 71 0.65 -11.63 -11.49
C PHE A 71 1.21 -11.51 -10.07
N ALA A 72 1.30 -10.30 -9.52
CA ALA A 72 1.67 -10.05 -8.13
C ALA A 72 0.74 -9.00 -7.52
N GLN A 73 -0.10 -9.38 -6.56
CA GLN A 73 -1.06 -8.45 -5.96
C GLN A 73 -0.33 -7.25 -5.33
N ILE A 74 -1.00 -6.10 -5.23
CA ILE A 74 -0.42 -4.89 -4.61
C ILE A 74 0.12 -5.19 -3.20
N LYS A 75 -0.60 -6.01 -2.43
CA LYS A 75 -0.17 -6.53 -1.13
C LYS A 75 1.14 -7.31 -1.21
N GLU A 76 1.28 -8.20 -2.18
CA GLU A 76 2.48 -9.02 -2.38
C GLU A 76 3.68 -8.16 -2.79
N GLN A 77 3.47 -7.10 -3.57
CA GLN A 77 4.53 -6.15 -3.92
C GLN A 77 5.06 -5.43 -2.67
N PHE A 78 4.18 -4.95 -1.80
CA PHE A 78 4.59 -4.33 -0.53
C PHE A 78 5.23 -5.32 0.45
N LEU A 79 4.72 -6.55 0.51
CA LEU A 79 5.31 -7.63 1.31
C LEU A 79 6.71 -8.00 0.81
N LEU A 80 6.88 -8.18 -0.49
CA LEU A 80 8.18 -8.48 -1.09
C LEU A 80 9.17 -7.33 -0.87
N SER A 81 8.73 -6.09 -1.10
CA SER A 81 9.54 -4.89 -0.85
C SER A 81 10.02 -4.83 0.61
N SER A 82 9.10 -4.98 1.56
CA SER A 82 9.44 -4.92 2.99
C SER A 82 10.37 -6.06 3.41
N PHE A 83 10.18 -7.27 2.88
CA PHE A 83 11.07 -8.41 3.11
C PHE A 83 12.48 -8.20 2.52
N VAL A 84 12.56 -7.69 1.29
CA VAL A 84 13.85 -7.37 0.64
C VAL A 84 14.58 -6.27 1.40
N GLY A 85 13.88 -5.22 1.85
CA GLY A 85 14.46 -4.14 2.64
C GLY A 85 14.93 -4.58 4.03
N LEU A 86 14.19 -5.48 4.70
CA LEU A 86 14.65 -6.12 5.93
C LEU A 86 15.94 -6.90 5.71
N THR A 87 15.98 -7.71 4.64
CA THR A 87 17.16 -8.51 4.27
C THR A 87 18.37 -7.61 3.97
N ALA A 88 18.15 -6.51 3.24
CA ALA A 88 19.17 -5.50 2.96
C ALA A 88 19.73 -4.88 4.25
N THR A 89 18.87 -4.66 5.25
CA THR A 89 19.26 -4.11 6.55
C THR A 89 20.13 -5.10 7.33
N VAL A 90 19.76 -6.38 7.36
CA VAL A 90 20.57 -7.46 7.96
C VAL A 90 21.93 -7.57 7.27
N LEU A 91 21.96 -7.58 5.93
CA LEU A 91 23.22 -7.60 5.18
C LEU A 91 24.08 -6.36 5.45
N SER A 92 23.46 -5.19 5.64
CA SER A 92 24.17 -3.95 5.97
C SER A 92 24.84 -4.00 7.34
N VAL A 93 24.24 -4.71 8.31
CA VAL A 93 24.87 -4.98 9.61
C VAL A 93 26.02 -5.97 9.45
N ALA A 94 25.80 -7.06 8.69
CA ALA A 94 26.85 -8.05 8.41
C ALA A 94 28.05 -7.44 7.66
N ALA A 95 27.82 -6.44 6.80
CA ALA A 95 28.85 -5.74 6.04
C ALA A 95 29.86 -4.99 6.92
N VAL A 96 29.54 -4.73 8.20
CA VAL A 96 30.52 -4.20 9.17
C VAL A 96 31.67 -5.17 9.38
N PHE A 97 31.39 -6.47 9.40
CA PHE A 97 32.38 -7.53 9.58
C PHE A 97 32.93 -8.05 8.26
N VAL A 98 32.12 -7.99 7.19
CA VAL A 98 32.48 -8.49 5.87
C VAL A 98 32.21 -7.41 4.80
N PRO A 99 33.15 -6.48 4.55
CA PRO A 99 32.90 -5.30 3.70
C PRO A 99 32.42 -5.58 2.27
N VAL A 100 32.72 -6.77 1.72
CA VAL A 100 32.24 -7.22 0.39
C VAL A 100 30.71 -7.30 0.31
N LEU A 101 30.01 -7.36 1.45
CA LEU A 101 28.54 -7.37 1.49
C LEU A 101 27.93 -5.98 1.32
N PHE A 102 28.72 -4.91 1.36
CA PHE A 102 28.21 -3.54 1.27
C PHE A 102 27.54 -3.22 -0.08
N PRO A 103 28.15 -3.53 -1.26
CA PRO A 103 27.46 -3.33 -2.53
C PRO A 103 26.19 -4.18 -2.69
N PRO A 104 26.20 -5.51 -2.42
CA PRO A 104 24.98 -6.33 -2.47
C PRO A 104 23.84 -5.78 -1.61
N ALA A 105 24.13 -5.31 -0.38
CA ALA A 105 23.13 -4.71 0.49
C ALA A 105 22.52 -3.44 -0.13
N ALA A 106 23.34 -2.58 -0.71
CA ALA A 106 22.87 -1.35 -1.37
C ALA A 106 21.98 -1.63 -2.59
N TRP A 107 22.32 -2.65 -3.38
CA TRP A 107 21.48 -3.10 -4.49
C TRP A 107 20.15 -3.70 -4.03
N LEU A 108 20.13 -4.46 -2.92
CA LEU A 108 18.87 -4.94 -2.35
C LEU A 108 17.97 -3.79 -1.89
N PHE A 109 18.52 -2.74 -1.27
CA PHE A 109 17.74 -1.54 -0.95
C PHE A 109 17.13 -0.88 -2.19
N LEU A 110 17.88 -0.81 -3.29
CA LEU A 110 17.34 -0.32 -4.57
C LEU A 110 16.20 -1.20 -5.08
N ILE A 111 16.38 -2.52 -5.09
CA ILE A 111 15.35 -3.46 -5.57
C ILE A 111 14.09 -3.33 -4.72
N GLY A 112 14.21 -3.31 -3.39
CA GLY A 112 13.08 -3.12 -2.49
C GLY A 112 12.35 -1.80 -2.77
N ASN A 113 13.08 -0.69 -2.83
CA ASN A 113 12.49 0.62 -3.12
C ASN A 113 11.88 0.74 -4.52
N ALA A 114 12.43 0.04 -5.52
CA ALA A 114 11.84 -0.02 -6.85
C ALA A 114 10.51 -0.78 -6.85
N ILE A 115 10.45 -1.95 -6.22
CA ILE A 115 9.21 -2.73 -6.06
C ILE A 115 8.16 -1.90 -5.32
N TRP A 116 8.57 -1.21 -4.24
CA TRP A 116 7.70 -0.30 -3.50
C TRP A 116 7.14 0.82 -4.37
N ALA A 117 7.99 1.55 -5.08
CA ALA A 117 7.57 2.66 -5.94
C ALA A 117 6.59 2.20 -7.03
N ILE A 118 6.82 1.01 -7.58
CA ILE A 118 5.90 0.37 -8.53
C ILE A 118 4.55 0.05 -7.85
N GLY A 119 4.57 -0.50 -6.63
CA GLY A 119 3.36 -0.76 -5.85
C GLY A 119 2.53 0.51 -5.57
N GLU A 120 3.19 1.60 -5.20
CA GLU A 120 2.53 2.89 -4.99
C GLU A 120 1.96 3.48 -6.28
N TYR A 121 2.68 3.30 -7.40
CA TYR A 121 2.18 3.71 -8.72
C TYR A 121 0.92 2.91 -9.11
N HIS A 122 0.90 1.61 -8.84
CA HIS A 122 -0.28 0.79 -9.08
C HIS A 122 -1.47 1.18 -8.20
N LYS A 123 -1.20 1.51 -6.93
CA LYS A 123 -2.23 2.04 -6.02
C LYS A 123 -2.77 3.40 -6.50
N LEU A 124 -1.93 4.27 -7.07
CA LEU A 124 -2.38 5.52 -7.68
C LEU A 124 -3.29 5.29 -8.89
N LYS A 125 -2.98 4.31 -9.74
CA LYS A 125 -3.77 3.99 -10.94
C LYS A 125 -5.04 3.18 -10.64
N ASN A 126 -5.11 2.53 -9.49
CA ASN A 126 -6.24 1.70 -9.06
C ASN A 126 -6.46 1.99 -7.58
N PRO A 127 -7.16 3.08 -7.27
CA PRO A 127 -7.38 3.47 -5.89
C PRO A 127 -8.15 2.38 -5.14
N PRO A 128 -7.89 2.19 -3.84
CA PRO A 128 -8.64 1.24 -3.04
C PRO A 128 -10.11 1.65 -2.96
N LYS A 129 -11.01 0.75 -3.34
CA LYS A 129 -12.46 1.02 -3.33
C LYS A 129 -13.02 1.23 -1.92
N ASP A 130 -12.36 0.64 -0.92
CA ASP A 130 -12.83 0.61 0.47
C ASP A 130 -12.15 1.65 1.38
N ASP A 131 -11.35 2.59 0.82
CA ASP A 131 -10.71 3.66 1.59
C ASP A 131 -11.45 5.00 1.41
N PRO A 132 -12.35 5.38 2.35
CA PRO A 132 -13.08 6.64 2.28
C PRO A 132 -12.19 7.88 2.48
N ASN A 133 -10.93 7.70 2.89
CA ASN A 133 -9.97 8.78 3.09
C ASN A 133 -8.92 8.83 1.97
N TYR A 134 -9.15 8.13 0.85
CA TYR A 134 -8.24 8.16 -0.29
C TYR A 134 -8.28 9.55 -0.95
N SER A 135 -7.11 10.05 -1.31
CA SER A 135 -6.95 11.28 -2.07
C SER A 135 -5.89 11.06 -3.14
N SER A 136 -6.26 11.25 -4.40
CA SER A 136 -5.38 11.12 -5.56
C SER A 136 -4.18 12.05 -5.47
N ALA A 137 -4.38 13.28 -4.97
CA ALA A 137 -3.32 14.25 -4.73
C ALA A 137 -2.32 13.74 -3.67
N ARG A 138 -2.83 13.21 -2.54
CA ARG A 138 -1.99 12.61 -1.48
C ARG A 138 -1.18 11.43 -2.03
N GLN A 139 -1.84 10.53 -2.74
CA GLN A 139 -1.21 9.34 -3.30
C GLN A 139 -0.16 9.71 -4.36
N LYS A 140 -0.41 10.73 -5.19
CA LYS A 140 0.58 11.22 -6.17
C LYS A 140 1.84 11.74 -5.50
N ASN A 141 1.70 12.52 -4.42
CA ASN A 141 2.85 12.97 -3.63
C ASN A 141 3.60 11.80 -3.00
N TYR A 142 2.87 10.78 -2.53
CA TYR A 142 3.48 9.57 -1.97
C TYR A 142 4.25 8.75 -3.02
N VAL A 143 3.74 8.66 -4.26
CA VAL A 143 4.46 8.05 -5.39
C VAL A 143 5.75 8.82 -5.70
N SER A 144 5.70 10.16 -5.71
CA SER A 144 6.90 10.99 -5.89
C SER A 144 7.92 10.78 -4.77
N TYR A 145 7.45 10.62 -3.53
CA TYR A 145 8.30 10.25 -2.38
C TYR A 145 8.95 8.87 -2.57
N ALA A 146 8.18 7.86 -3.00
CA ALA A 146 8.72 6.53 -3.26
C ALA A 146 9.73 6.51 -4.41
N ALA A 147 9.45 7.23 -5.51
CA ALA A 147 10.35 7.33 -6.66
C ALA A 147 11.66 8.08 -6.32
N THR A 148 11.58 9.15 -5.53
CA THR A 148 12.78 9.86 -5.05
C THR A 148 13.60 8.99 -4.10
N SER A 149 12.96 8.21 -3.22
CA SER A 149 13.65 7.25 -2.34
C SER A 149 14.36 6.14 -3.13
N ALA A 150 13.73 5.60 -4.18
CA ALA A 150 14.39 4.65 -5.09
C ALA A 150 15.60 5.27 -5.80
N SER A 151 15.50 6.54 -6.20
CA SER A 151 16.61 7.28 -6.82
C SER A 151 17.78 7.47 -5.85
N ILE A 152 17.51 7.76 -4.57
CA ILE A 152 18.54 7.82 -3.51
C ILE A 152 19.25 6.47 -3.39
N SER A 153 18.50 5.36 -3.37
CA SER A 153 19.09 4.02 -3.32
C SER A 153 19.91 3.67 -4.55
N LEU A 154 19.53 4.16 -5.74
CA LEU A 154 20.32 3.96 -6.96
C LEU A 154 21.67 4.67 -6.85
N VAL A 155 21.68 5.94 -6.44
CA VAL A 155 22.91 6.70 -6.22
C VAL A 155 23.79 6.00 -5.18
N ALA A 156 23.20 5.52 -4.08
CA ALA A 156 23.91 4.79 -3.04
C ALA A 156 24.50 3.45 -3.53
N ALA A 157 23.76 2.68 -4.34
CA ALA A 157 24.23 1.41 -4.89
C ALA A 157 25.40 1.59 -5.88
N ILE A 158 25.31 2.60 -6.75
CA ILE A 158 26.41 2.97 -7.66
C ILE A 158 27.63 3.41 -6.83
N ALA A 159 27.44 4.30 -5.86
CA ALA A 159 28.52 4.77 -5.00
C ALA A 159 29.19 3.61 -4.24
N ALA A 160 28.41 2.73 -3.61
CA ALA A 160 28.92 1.56 -2.90
C ALA A 160 29.74 0.63 -3.81
N THR A 161 29.26 0.41 -5.04
CA THR A 161 29.97 -0.41 -6.04
C THR A 161 31.28 0.24 -6.46
N LEU A 162 31.27 1.55 -6.76
CA LEU A 162 32.47 2.29 -7.14
C LEU A 162 33.50 2.36 -6.01
N ILE A 163 33.07 2.57 -4.76
CA ILE A 163 33.94 2.58 -3.58
C ILE A 163 34.62 1.21 -3.41
N PHE A 164 33.88 0.12 -3.63
CA PHE A 164 34.41 -1.23 -3.51
C PHE A 164 35.49 -1.53 -4.56
N PHE A 165 35.28 -1.16 -5.82
CA PHE A 165 36.25 -1.39 -6.90
C PHE A 165 37.40 -0.37 -6.93
N PHE A 166 37.15 0.85 -6.45
CA PHE A 166 38.13 1.95 -6.43
C PHE A 166 38.24 2.60 -5.03
N PRO A 167 38.78 1.88 -4.01
CA PRO A 167 38.90 2.41 -2.66
C PRO A 167 39.62 3.77 -2.53
N PRO A 168 40.67 4.09 -3.32
CA PRO A 168 41.30 5.42 -3.26
C PRO A 168 40.34 6.57 -3.62
N MET A 169 39.31 6.29 -4.41
CA MET A 169 38.29 7.26 -4.80
C MET A 169 37.13 7.34 -3.79
N ALA A 170 37.21 6.65 -2.65
CA ALA A 170 36.08 6.55 -1.73
C ALA A 170 35.63 7.90 -1.17
N ILE A 171 36.57 8.77 -0.80
CA ILE A 171 36.27 10.10 -0.27
C ILE A 171 35.53 10.97 -1.31
N PRO A 172 36.06 11.19 -2.54
CA PRO A 172 35.34 12.00 -3.52
C PRO A 172 34.00 11.40 -3.92
N ILE A 173 33.90 10.07 -4.11
CA ILE A 173 32.62 9.40 -4.41
C ILE A 173 31.60 9.64 -3.29
N THR A 174 32.03 9.52 -2.03
CA THR A 174 31.16 9.75 -0.87
C THR A 174 30.67 11.19 -0.84
N ILE A 175 31.54 12.18 -1.06
CA ILE A 175 31.15 13.61 -1.09
C ILE A 175 30.12 13.88 -2.19
N PHE A 176 30.40 13.44 -3.43
CA PHE A 176 29.48 13.65 -4.55
C PHE A 176 28.13 12.97 -4.32
N SER A 177 28.14 11.70 -3.87
CA SER A 177 26.91 10.96 -3.56
C SER A 177 26.11 11.63 -2.44
N LEU A 178 26.78 12.18 -1.42
CA LEU A 178 26.13 12.83 -0.30
C LEU A 178 25.44 14.12 -0.71
N ILE A 179 26.04 14.92 -1.59
CA ILE A 179 25.43 16.13 -2.15
C ILE A 179 24.15 15.78 -2.92
N ILE A 180 24.23 14.79 -3.83
CA ILE A 180 23.07 14.35 -4.61
C ILE A 180 21.97 13.80 -3.70
N CYS A 181 22.32 12.91 -2.78
CA CYS A 181 21.39 12.32 -1.82
C CYS A 181 20.80 13.34 -0.83
N ALA A 182 21.50 14.44 -0.54
CA ALA A 182 20.96 15.52 0.27
C ALA A 182 19.87 16.29 -0.50
N GLY A 183 20.12 16.64 -1.77
CA GLY A 183 19.12 17.28 -2.63
C GLY A 183 17.89 16.41 -2.84
N LEU A 184 18.09 15.13 -3.19
CA LEU A 184 16.98 14.17 -3.32
C LEU A 184 16.26 13.92 -1.98
N GLY A 185 17.01 13.91 -0.87
CA GLY A 185 16.44 13.77 0.47
C GLY A 185 15.54 14.94 0.86
N ALA A 186 15.90 16.17 0.48
CA ALA A 186 15.06 17.34 0.69
C ALA A 186 13.75 17.26 -0.11
N LEU A 187 13.81 16.84 -1.38
CA LEU A 187 12.62 16.61 -2.20
C LEU A 187 11.73 15.50 -1.63
N ALA A 188 12.33 14.38 -1.22
CA ALA A 188 11.61 13.28 -0.58
C ALA A 188 10.90 13.76 0.70
N PHE A 189 11.57 14.61 1.48
CA PHE A 189 10.99 15.20 2.68
C PHE A 189 9.80 16.11 2.39
N GLU A 190 9.91 16.97 1.37
CA GLU A 190 8.80 17.83 0.94
C GLU A 190 7.58 17.02 0.51
N PHE A 191 7.78 15.97 -0.31
CA PHE A 191 6.69 15.09 -0.72
C PHE A 191 6.06 14.35 0.46
N TRP A 192 6.87 13.90 1.41
CA TRP A 192 6.39 13.21 2.61
C TRP A 192 5.60 14.15 3.54
N LEU A 193 6.04 15.39 3.72
CA LEU A 193 5.29 16.40 4.47
C LEU A 193 3.96 16.70 3.78
N ASN A 194 3.98 16.91 2.47
CA ASN A 194 2.78 17.20 1.70
C ASN A 194 1.78 16.03 1.73
N CYS A 195 2.23 14.77 1.76
CA CYS A 195 1.30 13.64 1.88
C CYS A 195 0.77 13.42 3.31
N THR A 196 1.57 13.75 4.34
CA THR A 196 1.24 13.46 5.75
C THR A 196 0.45 14.58 6.42
N PHE A 197 0.85 15.83 6.16
CA PHE A 197 0.30 17.03 6.80
C PHE A 197 -0.36 18.00 5.81
N GLY A 198 -0.21 17.77 4.50
CA GLY A 198 -0.88 18.59 3.50
C GLY A 198 -2.39 18.43 3.57
N ASN A 199 -3.11 19.52 3.32
CA ASN A 199 -4.58 19.56 3.23
C ASN A 199 -5.08 18.91 1.93
N ASN A 200 -4.81 17.62 1.75
CA ASN A 200 -5.34 16.85 0.64
C ASN A 200 -6.73 16.32 1.02
N LYS A 201 -7.78 16.96 0.49
CA LYS A 201 -9.16 16.50 0.71
C LYS A 201 -9.34 15.10 0.06
N PRO A 202 -10.12 14.19 0.68
CA PRO A 202 -10.50 12.94 0.04
C PRO A 202 -11.14 13.21 -1.32
N ASP A 203 -10.85 12.37 -2.31
CA ASP A 203 -11.53 12.46 -3.59
C ASP A 203 -13.03 12.22 -3.34
N GLN A 204 -13.90 13.10 -3.82
CA GLN A 204 -15.35 12.85 -3.72
C GLN A 204 -15.65 11.61 -4.56
N THR A 205 -16.20 10.56 -3.94
CA THR A 205 -16.77 9.45 -4.69
C THR A 205 -17.86 10.03 -5.58
N PRO A 206 -17.84 9.83 -6.91
CA PRO A 206 -18.96 10.22 -7.75
C PRO A 206 -20.17 9.43 -7.23
N GLU A 207 -21.10 10.12 -6.57
CA GLU A 207 -22.38 9.52 -6.25
C GLU A 207 -23.00 9.17 -7.60
N SER A 208 -23.14 7.88 -7.89
CA SER A 208 -23.73 7.39 -9.14
C SER A 208 -25.08 8.05 -9.48
N TYR A 209 -25.77 8.64 -8.50
CA TYR A 209 -27.02 9.37 -8.69
C TYR A 209 -26.85 10.77 -9.30
N THR A 210 -25.73 11.47 -9.07
CA THR A 210 -25.51 12.80 -9.64
C THR A 210 -25.17 12.72 -11.13
N GLU A 211 -24.39 11.71 -11.55
CA GLU A 211 -24.13 11.45 -12.98
C GLU A 211 -25.37 10.96 -13.72
N ILE A 212 -26.25 10.18 -13.07
CA ILE A 212 -27.55 9.79 -13.65
C ILE A 212 -28.49 11.01 -13.75
N GLY A 213 -28.51 11.88 -12.74
CA GLY A 213 -29.30 13.11 -12.74
C GLY A 213 -28.89 14.10 -13.83
N GLU A 214 -27.59 14.26 -14.08
CA GLU A 214 -27.09 15.11 -15.17
C GLU A 214 -27.30 14.48 -16.55
N SER A 215 -27.20 13.14 -16.67
CA SER A 215 -27.37 12.44 -17.94
C SER A 215 -28.84 12.27 -18.37
N LEU A 216 -29.79 12.45 -17.46
CA LEU A 216 -31.23 12.37 -17.75
C LEU A 216 -31.86 13.70 -18.21
N GLY A 217 -31.08 14.79 -18.25
CA GLY A 217 -31.56 16.11 -18.63
C GLY A 217 -32.55 16.72 -17.63
N PRO A 218 -32.85 18.02 -17.73
CA PRO A 218 -33.82 18.66 -16.85
C PRO A 218 -35.18 17.97 -17.04
N SER A 219 -35.82 17.56 -15.94
CA SER A 219 -37.19 17.09 -15.97
C SER A 219 -38.05 18.17 -16.62
N ILE A 220 -38.66 17.83 -17.76
CA ILE A 220 -39.64 18.67 -18.41
C ILE A 220 -40.72 18.92 -17.35
N SER A 221 -40.80 20.17 -16.90
CA SER A 221 -41.89 20.61 -16.05
C SER A 221 -43.16 20.42 -16.88
N GLU A 222 -43.98 19.44 -16.50
CA GLU A 222 -45.28 19.25 -17.12
C GLU A 222 -46.10 20.51 -16.90
N GLU A 223 -46.26 21.29 -17.98
CA GLU A 223 -47.31 22.28 -18.08
C GLU A 223 -48.65 21.54 -17.89
N PRO A 224 -49.57 22.04 -17.04
CA PRO A 224 -50.80 21.32 -16.72
C PRO A 224 -51.70 21.28 -17.95
N SER A 225 -51.55 20.23 -18.76
CA SER A 225 -52.41 19.94 -19.89
C SER A 225 -53.71 19.33 -19.36
N ASN A 226 -54.77 20.11 -19.41
CA ASN A 226 -56.14 19.62 -19.24
C ASN A 226 -56.48 18.69 -20.41
N SER A 227 -56.21 17.39 -20.28
CA SER A 227 -56.64 16.36 -21.22
C SER A 227 -57.25 15.18 -20.48
N PRO A 228 -58.33 14.55 -21.00
CA PRO A 228 -59.08 13.52 -20.28
C PRO A 228 -58.27 12.22 -20.14
N GLU A 229 -58.41 11.56 -18.99
CA GLU A 229 -57.83 10.26 -18.67
C GLU A 229 -58.02 9.22 -19.81
N PRO A 230 -56.95 8.57 -20.30
CA PRO A 230 -57.05 7.30 -20.97
C PRO A 230 -56.98 6.17 -19.93
N GLY A 231 -57.99 5.31 -19.96
CA GLY A 231 -58.19 4.23 -19.01
C GLY A 231 -57.11 3.14 -19.02
N PHE A 232 -57.04 2.50 -17.85
CA PHE A 232 -56.74 1.07 -17.68
C PHE A 232 -55.35 0.59 -18.11
N PHE A 233 -54.32 0.94 -17.34
CA PHE A 233 -53.10 0.12 -17.25
C PHE A 233 -53.21 -0.81 -16.04
N ASN A 234 -53.34 -2.11 -16.33
CA ASN A 234 -53.25 -3.18 -15.34
C ASN A 234 -51.92 -3.11 -14.57
N CYS A 235 -52.01 -3.11 -13.24
CA CYS A 235 -50.87 -3.15 -12.32
C CYS A 235 -49.92 -4.30 -12.64
N LEU A 236 -48.70 -3.98 -13.11
CA LEU A 236 -47.60 -4.93 -13.31
C LEU A 236 -46.91 -5.39 -12.02
N PHE A 237 -47.41 -4.95 -10.85
CA PHE A 237 -46.89 -5.38 -9.55
C PHE A 237 -48.05 -5.78 -8.63
N PRO A 238 -48.28 -7.08 -8.40
CA PRO A 238 -49.25 -7.50 -7.39
C PRO A 238 -48.74 -7.10 -6.00
N LYS A 239 -49.51 -6.26 -5.30
CA LYS A 239 -49.30 -5.98 -3.88
C LYS A 239 -49.57 -7.27 -3.08
N PRO A 240 -48.69 -7.69 -2.16
CA PRO A 240 -49.01 -8.77 -1.23
C PRO A 240 -50.06 -8.27 -0.23
N THR A 241 -51.24 -8.88 -0.27
CA THR A 241 -52.35 -8.61 0.64
C THR A 241 -52.04 -9.22 2.00
N ASN A 242 -51.77 -8.36 2.99
CA ASN A 242 -51.82 -8.70 4.40
C ASN A 242 -53.22 -9.22 4.78
N LYS A 243 -53.30 -10.46 5.29
CA LYS A 243 -54.42 -10.95 6.10
C LYS A 243 -53.88 -11.53 7.41
N TYR A 244 -54.03 -10.78 8.50
CA TYR A 244 -54.21 -11.33 9.86
C TYR A 244 -55.69 -11.77 9.96
N SER A 245 -56.12 -12.84 10.65
CA SER A 245 -55.84 -13.39 11.99
C SER A 245 -56.67 -14.70 12.15
N PRO A 246 -56.74 -15.42 13.29
CA PRO A 246 -55.75 -15.86 14.29
C PRO A 246 -55.74 -17.40 14.53
N SER A 247 -54.72 -17.87 15.27
CA SER A 247 -54.65 -19.05 16.17
C SER A 247 -55.25 -20.41 15.74
N ASN A 248 -54.38 -21.41 15.60
CA ASN A 248 -54.48 -22.68 16.36
C ASN A 248 -53.13 -23.40 16.40
N THR A 249 -52.67 -23.64 17.63
CA THR A 249 -51.64 -24.60 18.04
C THR A 249 -51.94 -26.00 17.49
N ILE A 250 -50.90 -26.75 17.08
CA ILE A 250 -50.68 -28.19 17.37
C ILE A 250 -49.32 -28.62 16.80
N GLU A 251 -48.42 -28.92 17.73
CA GLU A 251 -47.42 -30.00 17.83
C GLU A 251 -46.55 -30.48 16.65
N LEU A 252 -45.26 -30.57 16.99
CA LEU A 252 -44.15 -31.26 16.34
C LEU A 252 -44.41 -32.79 16.24
N PRO A 253 -43.74 -33.47 15.30
CA PRO A 253 -42.87 -34.55 15.78
C PRO A 253 -41.47 -34.53 15.15
N ASP A 254 -40.51 -34.79 16.04
CA ASP A 254 -39.19 -35.37 15.79
C ASP A 254 -39.25 -36.54 14.79
N ILE A 255 -38.18 -36.73 14.00
CA ILE A 255 -37.50 -38.03 13.80
C ILE A 255 -36.17 -37.83 13.01
N LYS A 256 -35.09 -37.96 13.78
CA LYS A 256 -33.82 -38.69 13.58
C LYS A 256 -32.87 -38.41 12.40
N GLU A 257 -31.67 -38.01 12.81
CA GLU A 257 -30.35 -38.31 12.24
C GLU A 257 -30.22 -39.72 11.65
N ASN A 258 -29.47 -39.83 10.55
CA ASN A 258 -28.56 -40.96 10.41
C ASN A 258 -27.23 -40.56 9.77
N HIS A 259 -26.17 -40.97 10.46
CA HIS A 259 -24.76 -40.88 10.12
C HIS A 259 -24.43 -41.74 8.90
N GLY A 260 -23.41 -41.31 8.13
CA GLY A 260 -22.83 -42.12 7.07
C GLY A 260 -21.56 -41.51 6.50
N GLU A 261 -20.49 -41.47 7.29
CA GLU A 261 -19.13 -41.35 6.77
C GLU A 261 -18.81 -42.56 5.90
N HIS A 262 -18.23 -42.36 4.72
CA HIS A 262 -17.23 -43.28 4.19
C HIS A 262 -16.28 -42.57 3.23
N SER A 263 -15.01 -42.61 3.61
CA SER A 263 -13.82 -42.28 2.84
C SER A 263 -13.58 -43.24 1.68
N LEU A 264 -12.88 -42.77 0.64
CA LEU A 264 -11.86 -43.49 -0.17
C LEU A 264 -11.40 -42.53 -1.29
N GLN A 265 -10.27 -41.84 -1.12
CA GLN A 265 -8.94 -42.23 -1.63
C GLN A 265 -8.90 -42.66 -3.12
N SER A 266 -8.21 -41.81 -3.89
CA SER A 266 -7.25 -42.08 -4.97
C SER A 266 -7.35 -43.38 -5.77
N LYS A 267 -7.50 -43.23 -7.10
CA LYS A 267 -6.68 -43.96 -8.09
C LYS A 267 -6.73 -43.29 -9.48
N THR A 268 -5.56 -42.81 -9.87
CA THR A 268 -4.87 -42.79 -11.18
C THR A 268 -5.55 -43.40 -12.41
N LEU A 269 -5.39 -42.70 -13.55
CA LEU A 269 -5.09 -43.13 -14.95
C LEU A 269 -5.73 -42.05 -15.86
N LEU A 270 -5.00 -41.28 -16.67
CA LEU A 270 -4.00 -41.64 -17.68
C LEU A 270 -3.12 -40.42 -17.99
#